data_AF-A0A7N6C107-F1
#
_entry.id   AF-A0A7N6C107-F1
#
_cell.length_a   1.000
_cell.length_b   1.000
_cell.length_c   1.000
_cell.angle_alpha   90.00
_cell.angle_beta   90.00
_cell.angle_gamma   90.00
#
_symmetry.space_group_name_H-M   'P 1'
#
loop_
_entity.id
_entity.type
_entity.pdbx_description
1 polymer ?
#
loop_
_entity_poly.entity_id
_entity_poly.type
_entity_poly.pdbx_seq_one_letter_code
_entity_poly.pdbx_strand_id
1 'polypeptide(L)'
;MAKLSEGAIEALSSGTGCNDAVLQLVNLRKIDGGNGPARYRVMMSDGRYTLSSFMLSTQLNSLAEENTLAPNCICILKKHVTNILKDGRRVVIILEIDVIKSAKDVAGRIGDPVPYNSILHYFSLHLSVNRGFNRDFGKKTQSAMPGTPGGSSKVVPIASLNPYQSKWTIRARVTNKSSIRTWSNSRGDGKLFSMELVDESGEIRVTGFNQEVDKFYSLVEVGKVYYVSKGSLKIANKQYTSVKNDYEMTLNGESTVIPCEDSCDVPMVQCDFVSIGDLENKDKDAIVDVIGVCKSVEEVTRLTTKSNKEVSKRTLSLMDMSGKVVTVTLWGEEAEKFDGSGQPIVAIKAAKLSDFGGRSLSASFSSTLMINPDIPEAYKLRGWYDKEGHTMDGQSLTEVKGGSGGGNTNWKTLSDVKTEHLGHGDKADYYTCIATIVYLRKENCLYQACPSQDCNKKVVDQQNGMFRCEKCDKEFPNFKYRLILSANIADHGDNQWVTCFQESAEAILGQNAAYLGQLKDSNEAAFDEVFQQANFNTFVFRNRVKLETYNDESRIKATVMDVKLVDHKDYSKRLIMNIRKLAAQ
;
A
#
# COMPACT_ATOMS: atom_id res chain seq x y z
N MET A 1 -30.78 -28.13 -16.79
CA MET A 1 -29.88 -27.59 -17.84
C MET A 1 -28.98 -26.55 -17.22
N ALA A 2 -27.69 -26.48 -17.57
CA ALA A 2 -26.88 -25.34 -17.15
C ALA A 2 -27.37 -24.11 -17.91
N LYS A 3 -27.71 -23.03 -17.20
CA LYS A 3 -28.21 -21.79 -17.81
C LYS A 3 -27.01 -20.98 -18.28
N LEU A 4 -26.97 -20.65 -19.58
CA LEU A 4 -25.94 -19.77 -20.14
C LEU A 4 -26.17 -18.32 -19.66
N SER A 5 -25.09 -17.55 -19.58
CA SER A 5 -25.11 -16.14 -19.16
C SER A 5 -25.53 -15.24 -20.33
N GLU A 6 -26.84 -15.19 -20.62
CA GLU A 6 -27.39 -14.37 -21.70
C GLU A 6 -26.96 -12.89 -21.61
N GLY A 7 -26.45 -12.32 -22.71
CA GLY A 7 -25.93 -10.94 -22.76
C GLY A 7 -24.42 -10.83 -22.48
N ALA A 8 -23.77 -11.93 -22.08
CA ALA A 8 -22.34 -11.94 -21.83
C ALA A 8 -21.52 -11.64 -23.10
N ILE A 9 -21.95 -12.08 -24.28
CA ILE A 9 -21.21 -11.79 -25.52
C ILE A 9 -21.20 -10.30 -25.82
N GLU A 10 -22.30 -9.61 -25.57
CA GLU A 10 -22.40 -8.16 -25.73
C GLU A 10 -21.47 -7.42 -24.76
N ALA A 11 -21.49 -7.79 -23.47
CA ALA A 11 -20.62 -7.20 -22.45
C ALA A 11 -19.12 -7.44 -22.71
N LEU A 12 -18.78 -8.63 -23.20
CA LEU A 12 -17.40 -8.98 -23.56
C LEU A 12 -16.95 -8.22 -24.83
N SER A 13 -17.86 -7.99 -25.77
CA SER A 13 -17.61 -7.25 -27.01
C SER A 13 -17.51 -5.73 -26.79
N SER A 14 -18.29 -5.15 -25.87
CA SER A 14 -18.21 -3.72 -25.52
C SER A 14 -17.01 -3.38 -24.62
N GLY A 15 -16.37 -4.38 -24.02
CA GLY A 15 -15.23 -4.23 -23.11
C GLY A 15 -15.61 -3.83 -21.69
N THR A 16 -16.90 -3.86 -21.33
CA THR A 16 -17.34 -3.76 -19.93
C THR A 16 -16.96 -5.00 -19.12
N GLY A 17 -16.67 -6.12 -19.81
CA GLY A 17 -16.22 -7.37 -19.20
C GLY A 17 -17.35 -8.13 -18.51
N CYS A 18 -17.19 -9.44 -18.36
CA CYS A 18 -18.07 -10.28 -17.54
C CYS A 18 -17.24 -11.43 -16.98
N ASN A 19 -16.95 -11.39 -15.67
CA ASN A 19 -16.27 -12.49 -14.98
C ASN A 19 -17.30 -13.58 -14.65
N ASP A 20 -16.86 -14.82 -14.68
CA ASP A 20 -17.68 -16.01 -14.46
C ASP A 20 -18.83 -16.18 -15.47
N ALA A 21 -18.65 -15.70 -16.70
CA ALA A 21 -19.64 -15.87 -17.77
C ALA A 21 -19.74 -17.36 -18.18
N VAL A 22 -20.95 -17.92 -18.07
CA VAL A 22 -21.24 -19.29 -18.50
C VAL A 22 -21.56 -19.29 -19.99
N LEU A 23 -20.66 -19.83 -20.80
CA LEU A 23 -20.74 -19.84 -22.26
C LEU A 23 -20.65 -21.27 -22.79
N GLN A 24 -21.29 -21.52 -23.93
CA GLN A 24 -21.10 -22.75 -24.70
C GLN A 24 -20.02 -22.54 -25.76
N LEU A 25 -19.09 -23.49 -25.85
CA LEU A 25 -18.12 -23.51 -26.95
C LEU A 25 -18.81 -24.03 -28.21
N VAL A 26 -18.84 -23.20 -29.24
CA VAL A 26 -19.46 -23.51 -30.54
C VAL A 26 -18.46 -24.13 -31.49
N ASN A 27 -17.24 -23.55 -31.54
CA ASN A 27 -16.20 -24.01 -32.44
C ASN A 27 -14.82 -23.68 -31.88
N LEU A 28 -13.85 -24.56 -32.14
CA LEU A 28 -12.44 -24.37 -31.78
C LEU A 28 -11.58 -24.74 -32.99
N ARG A 29 -10.76 -23.80 -33.45
CA ARG A 29 -9.92 -23.94 -34.64
C ARG A 29 -8.47 -23.59 -34.34
N LYS A 30 -7.55 -24.49 -34.66
CA LYS A 30 -6.12 -24.21 -34.66
C LYS A 30 -5.76 -23.23 -35.79
N ILE A 31 -4.97 -22.22 -35.47
CA ILE A 31 -4.44 -21.22 -36.41
C ILE A 31 -2.93 -21.44 -36.55
N ASP A 32 -2.44 -21.47 -37.78
CA ASP A 32 -1.01 -21.55 -38.07
C ASP A 32 -0.31 -20.24 -37.74
N GLY A 33 0.65 -20.30 -36.83
CA GLY A 33 1.35 -19.15 -36.26
C GLY A 33 2.87 -19.24 -36.41
N GLY A 34 3.38 -19.66 -37.57
CA GLY A 34 4.83 -19.80 -37.81
C GLY A 34 5.54 -20.72 -36.81
N ASN A 35 6.84 -20.49 -36.56
CA ASN A 35 7.69 -21.28 -35.63
C ASN A 35 7.32 -21.13 -34.12
N GLY A 36 6.15 -20.57 -33.79
CA GLY A 36 5.70 -20.37 -32.42
C GLY A 36 4.78 -21.49 -31.90
N PRO A 37 4.41 -21.45 -30.60
CA PRO A 37 3.42 -22.38 -30.03
C PRO A 37 2.07 -22.29 -30.74
N ALA A 38 1.35 -23.43 -30.79
CA ALA A 38 0.04 -23.54 -31.42
C ALA A 38 -0.94 -22.47 -30.91
N ARG A 39 -1.76 -21.92 -31.81
CA ARG A 39 -2.76 -20.90 -31.46
C ARG A 39 -4.15 -21.44 -31.73
N TYR A 40 -5.10 -21.19 -30.83
CA TYR A 40 -6.49 -21.63 -30.98
C TYR A 40 -7.43 -20.43 -30.99
N ARG A 41 -8.22 -20.30 -32.06
CA ARG A 41 -9.38 -19.42 -32.10
C ARG A 41 -10.59 -20.17 -31.58
N VAL A 42 -11.33 -19.52 -30.70
CA VAL A 42 -12.52 -20.07 -30.07
C VAL A 42 -13.73 -19.23 -30.47
N MET A 43 -14.84 -19.91 -30.72
CA MET A 43 -16.15 -19.31 -30.94
C MET A 43 -17.03 -19.70 -29.76
N MET A 44 -17.53 -18.72 -29.03
CA MET A 44 -18.38 -18.92 -27.87
C MET A 44 -19.81 -18.44 -28.14
N SER A 45 -20.75 -18.97 -27.36
CA SER A 45 -22.17 -18.63 -27.36
C SER A 45 -22.69 -18.39 -25.95
N ASP A 46 -23.49 -17.34 -25.75
CA ASP A 46 -24.27 -17.12 -24.52
C ASP A 46 -25.72 -17.62 -24.62
N GLY A 47 -26.08 -18.31 -25.72
CA GLY A 47 -27.42 -18.81 -26.00
C GLY A 47 -28.28 -17.87 -26.85
N ARG A 48 -27.90 -16.58 -26.95
CA ARG A 48 -28.56 -15.58 -27.79
C ARG A 48 -27.65 -15.04 -28.90
N TYR A 49 -26.37 -14.90 -28.62
CA TYR A 49 -25.37 -14.43 -29.56
C TYR A 49 -24.18 -15.39 -29.66
N THR A 50 -23.48 -15.36 -30.80
CA THR A 50 -22.18 -16.01 -30.98
C THR A 50 -21.10 -14.99 -31.34
N LEU A 51 -19.87 -15.20 -30.86
CA LEU A 51 -18.72 -14.36 -31.19
C LEU A 51 -17.49 -15.24 -31.44
N SER A 52 -16.84 -15.03 -32.59
CA SER A 52 -15.66 -15.79 -33.05
C SER A 52 -14.31 -15.16 -32.67
N SER A 53 -14.35 -14.00 -32.01
CA SER A 53 -13.17 -13.21 -31.66
C SER A 53 -12.49 -13.65 -30.36
N PHE A 54 -12.70 -14.89 -29.88
CA PHE A 54 -11.97 -15.40 -28.73
C PHE A 54 -10.67 -16.07 -29.15
N MET A 55 -9.62 -15.85 -28.36
CA MET A 55 -8.31 -16.48 -28.52
C MET A 55 -7.93 -17.19 -27.22
N LEU A 56 -7.54 -18.45 -27.33
CA LEU A 56 -7.04 -19.21 -26.19
C LEU A 56 -5.60 -18.78 -25.87
N SER A 57 -5.30 -18.49 -24.61
CA SER A 57 -3.92 -18.26 -24.18
C SER A 57 -3.09 -19.54 -24.28
N THR A 58 -1.80 -19.41 -24.58
CA THR A 58 -0.90 -20.55 -24.81
C THR A 58 -0.77 -21.48 -23.59
N GLN A 59 -0.98 -20.96 -22.39
CA GLN A 59 -0.99 -21.74 -21.15
C GLN A 59 -2.18 -22.71 -21.05
N LEU A 60 -3.24 -22.48 -21.83
CA LEU A 60 -4.44 -23.31 -21.89
C LEU A 60 -4.46 -24.24 -23.11
N ASN A 61 -3.39 -24.28 -23.92
CA ASN A 61 -3.34 -25.09 -25.13
C ASN A 61 -3.54 -26.59 -24.86
N SER A 62 -3.06 -27.09 -23.71
CA SER A 62 -3.27 -28.49 -23.30
C SER A 62 -4.77 -28.85 -23.28
N LEU A 63 -5.65 -27.94 -22.86
CA LEU A 63 -7.10 -28.17 -22.84
C LEU A 63 -7.67 -28.42 -24.25
N ALA A 64 -7.10 -27.76 -25.27
CA ALA A 64 -7.49 -27.95 -26.66
C ALA A 64 -6.84 -29.19 -27.29
N GLU A 65 -5.59 -29.49 -26.92
CA GLU A 65 -4.82 -30.64 -27.43
C GLU A 65 -5.32 -31.96 -26.84
N GLU A 66 -5.73 -31.96 -25.57
CA GLU A 66 -6.29 -33.12 -24.85
C GLU A 66 -7.81 -33.28 -25.07
N ASN A 67 -8.42 -32.46 -25.94
CA ASN A 67 -9.87 -32.43 -26.21
C ASN A 67 -10.77 -32.22 -24.97
N THR A 68 -10.23 -31.68 -23.87
CA THR A 68 -11.03 -31.25 -22.71
C THR A 68 -11.95 -30.08 -23.09
N LEU A 69 -11.43 -29.16 -23.90
CA LEU A 69 -12.15 -28.02 -24.45
C LEU A 69 -12.60 -28.34 -25.89
N ALA A 70 -13.80 -28.93 -26.02
CA ALA A 70 -14.33 -29.42 -27.29
C ALA A 70 -15.68 -28.77 -27.67
N PRO A 71 -16.05 -28.73 -28.96
CA PRO A 71 -17.35 -28.20 -29.40
C PRO A 71 -18.53 -28.79 -28.63
N ASN A 72 -19.48 -27.93 -28.27
CA ASN A 72 -20.67 -28.17 -27.44
C ASN A 72 -20.45 -28.24 -25.92
N CYS A 73 -19.21 -28.20 -25.42
CA CYS A 73 -19.00 -28.11 -23.97
C CYS A 73 -19.49 -26.77 -23.39
N ILE A 74 -19.83 -26.77 -22.10
CA ILE A 74 -20.23 -25.55 -21.37
C ILE A 74 -19.10 -25.19 -20.42
N CYS A 75 -18.69 -23.94 -20.46
CA CYS A 75 -17.54 -23.43 -19.73
C CYS A 75 -17.87 -22.17 -18.93
N ILE A 76 -17.14 -21.94 -17.84
CA ILE A 76 -17.09 -20.67 -17.12
C ILE A 76 -15.84 -19.92 -17.58
N LEU A 77 -16.03 -18.73 -18.14
CA LEU A 77 -14.95 -17.80 -18.42
C LEU A 77 -14.59 -17.03 -17.14
N LYS A 78 -13.61 -17.55 -16.39
CA LYS A 78 -13.17 -16.95 -15.12
C LYS A 78 -12.34 -15.68 -15.33
N LYS A 79 -11.41 -15.72 -16.29
CA LYS A 79 -10.48 -14.60 -16.54
C LYS A 79 -10.25 -14.39 -18.03
N HIS A 80 -10.41 -13.14 -18.46
CA HIS A 80 -10.22 -12.73 -19.84
C HIS A 80 -9.69 -11.30 -19.92
N VAL A 81 -9.12 -10.94 -21.07
CA VAL A 81 -8.76 -9.57 -21.42
C VAL A 81 -9.27 -9.28 -22.82
N THR A 82 -9.87 -8.11 -23.03
CA THR A 82 -10.34 -7.67 -24.35
C THR A 82 -9.36 -6.66 -24.95
N ASN A 83 -8.70 -7.03 -26.03
CA ASN A 83 -7.78 -6.15 -26.78
C ASN A 83 -8.46 -5.57 -28.01
N ILE A 84 -8.08 -4.35 -28.39
CA ILE A 84 -8.50 -3.69 -29.63
C ILE A 84 -7.37 -3.84 -30.66
N LEU A 85 -7.66 -4.48 -31.79
CA LEU A 85 -6.74 -4.59 -32.92
C LEU A 85 -6.65 -3.26 -33.69
N LYS A 86 -5.64 -3.13 -34.55
CA LYS A 86 -5.37 -1.91 -35.34
C LYS A 86 -6.51 -1.47 -36.24
N ASP A 87 -7.43 -2.37 -36.58
CA ASP A 87 -8.61 -2.10 -37.40
C ASP A 87 -9.89 -1.85 -36.57
N GLY A 88 -9.75 -1.65 -35.25
CA GLY A 88 -10.84 -1.41 -34.32
C GLY A 88 -11.57 -2.68 -33.87
N ARG A 89 -11.24 -3.86 -34.40
CA ARG A 89 -11.87 -5.12 -33.98
C ARG A 89 -11.39 -5.52 -32.59
N ARG A 90 -12.33 -5.92 -31.74
CA ARG A 90 -12.04 -6.42 -30.39
C ARG A 90 -11.80 -7.92 -30.40
N VAL A 91 -10.77 -8.37 -29.70
CA VAL A 91 -10.41 -9.77 -29.51
C VAL A 91 -10.37 -10.07 -28.03
N VAL A 92 -11.09 -11.10 -27.60
CA VAL A 92 -11.15 -11.54 -26.21
C VAL A 92 -10.13 -12.66 -26.01
N ILE A 93 -9.13 -12.44 -25.18
CA ILE A 93 -8.11 -13.43 -24.84
C ILE A 93 -8.53 -14.16 -23.57
N ILE A 94 -8.71 -15.47 -23.67
CA ILE A 94 -9.09 -16.35 -22.57
C ILE A 94 -7.83 -16.69 -21.76
N LEU A 95 -7.78 -16.22 -20.52
CA LEU A 95 -6.67 -16.46 -19.60
C LEU A 95 -6.95 -17.63 -18.66
N GLU A 96 -8.21 -17.82 -18.27
CA GLU A 96 -8.66 -18.90 -17.39
C GLU A 96 -10.08 -19.32 -17.75
N ILE A 97 -10.29 -20.63 -17.92
CA ILE A 97 -11.57 -21.21 -18.30
C ILE A 97 -11.74 -22.59 -17.65
N ASP A 98 -12.94 -22.85 -17.12
CA ASP A 98 -13.30 -24.13 -16.52
C ASP A 98 -14.40 -24.79 -17.34
N VAL A 99 -14.26 -26.09 -17.64
CA VAL A 99 -15.31 -26.88 -18.30
C VAL A 99 -16.25 -27.44 -17.23
N ILE A 100 -17.50 -26.95 -17.18
CA ILE A 100 -18.51 -27.41 -16.21
C ILE A 100 -19.25 -28.64 -16.73
N LYS A 101 -19.45 -28.71 -18.05
CA LYS A 101 -20.07 -29.86 -18.72
C LYS A 101 -19.29 -30.22 -19.96
N SER A 102 -18.91 -31.50 -20.06
CA SER A 102 -18.21 -32.02 -21.23
C SER A 102 -19.14 -32.02 -22.45
N ALA A 103 -18.56 -32.09 -23.65
CA ALA A 103 -19.34 -32.17 -24.88
C ALA A 103 -20.26 -33.42 -24.94
N LYS A 104 -19.94 -34.49 -24.18
CA LYS A 104 -20.75 -35.71 -24.10
C LYS A 104 -22.01 -35.53 -23.26
N ASP A 105 -21.97 -34.62 -22.30
CA ASP A 105 -23.05 -34.36 -21.33
C ASP A 105 -24.02 -33.26 -21.77
N VAL A 106 -23.80 -32.73 -22.98
CA VAL A 106 -24.57 -31.63 -23.56
C VAL A 106 -25.21 -32.14 -24.85
N ALA A 107 -26.54 -32.09 -24.92
CA ALA A 107 -27.34 -32.62 -26.04
C ALA A 107 -27.21 -31.83 -27.36
N GLY A 108 -26.15 -31.05 -27.54
CA GLY A 108 -25.89 -30.19 -28.70
C GLY A 108 -25.92 -28.70 -28.38
N ARG A 109 -26.11 -27.88 -29.42
CA ARG A 109 -26.13 -26.42 -29.31
C ARG A 109 -27.32 -25.95 -28.44
N ILE A 110 -27.06 -25.02 -27.53
CA ILE A 110 -28.05 -24.44 -26.61
C ILE A 110 -28.51 -23.08 -27.15
N GLY A 111 -29.83 -22.92 -27.28
CA GLY A 111 -30.47 -21.72 -27.85
C GLY A 111 -30.38 -21.65 -29.37
N ASP A 112 -30.80 -20.52 -29.94
CA ASP A 112 -30.63 -20.19 -31.37
C ASP A 112 -29.76 -18.92 -31.54
N PRO A 113 -28.46 -19.00 -31.21
CA PRO A 113 -27.64 -17.81 -31.07
C PRO A 113 -27.18 -17.27 -32.43
N VAL A 114 -27.41 -15.99 -32.69
CA VAL A 114 -27.02 -15.32 -33.95
C VAL A 114 -25.64 -14.65 -33.83
N PRO A 115 -24.86 -14.49 -34.91
CA PRO A 115 -23.58 -13.78 -34.85
C PRO A 115 -23.73 -12.35 -34.32
N TYR A 116 -22.95 -11.98 -33.29
CA TYR A 116 -22.96 -10.63 -32.74
C TYR A 116 -22.24 -9.67 -33.69
N ASN A 117 -22.93 -8.60 -34.13
CA ASN A 117 -22.43 -7.63 -35.10
C ASN A 117 -22.47 -6.21 -34.51
N SER A 118 -21.33 -5.74 -33.99
CA SER A 118 -21.22 -4.47 -33.24
C SER A 118 -21.57 -3.21 -34.06
N ILE A 119 -21.45 -3.27 -35.39
CA ILE A 119 -21.67 -2.13 -36.29
C ILE A 119 -23.17 -1.74 -36.37
N LEU A 120 -24.09 -2.71 -36.26
CA LEU A 120 -25.52 -2.44 -36.39
C LEU A 120 -26.15 -1.85 -35.10
N HIS A 121 -25.58 -2.15 -33.92
CA HIS A 121 -26.10 -1.63 -32.65
C HIS A 121 -25.62 -0.22 -32.32
N TYR A 122 -24.45 0.19 -32.82
CA TYR A 122 -23.92 1.54 -32.64
C TYR A 122 -24.79 2.62 -33.34
N PHE A 123 -25.39 2.30 -34.50
CA PHE A 123 -26.26 3.22 -35.24
C PHE A 123 -27.64 3.42 -34.59
N SER A 124 -28.14 2.47 -33.79
CA SER A 124 -29.47 2.58 -33.17
C SER A 124 -29.48 3.49 -31.93
N LEU A 125 -28.33 3.69 -31.28
CA LEU A 125 -28.21 4.49 -30.05
C LEU A 125 -27.81 5.95 -30.28
N HIS A 126 -27.35 6.32 -31.48
CA HIS A 126 -26.82 7.65 -31.79
C HIS A 126 -27.64 8.49 -32.78
N LEU A 127 -28.92 8.15 -33.01
CA LEU A 127 -29.82 8.91 -33.90
C LEU A 127 -30.83 9.82 -33.18
N SER A 128 -30.68 10.00 -31.87
CA SER A 128 -31.42 11.01 -31.11
C SER A 128 -30.45 11.88 -30.32
N VAL A 129 -29.87 12.88 -30.98
CA VAL A 129 -29.59 14.25 -30.49
C VAL A 129 -28.62 14.92 -31.47
N ASN A 130 -29.01 16.14 -31.87
CA ASN A 130 -28.26 17.14 -32.64
C ASN A 130 -28.12 16.98 -34.16
N ARG A 131 -29.14 17.54 -34.83
CA ARG A 131 -29.01 18.26 -36.09
C ARG A 131 -28.09 19.48 -35.93
N GLY A 132 -27.25 19.71 -36.95
CA GLY A 132 -26.73 21.02 -37.31
C GLY A 132 -25.28 21.28 -36.93
N PHE A 133 -24.36 21.13 -37.88
CA PHE A 133 -23.73 22.25 -38.60
C PHE A 133 -22.62 21.69 -39.49
N ASN A 134 -22.77 21.93 -40.78
CA ASN A 134 -21.83 21.57 -41.83
C ASN A 134 -20.78 22.70 -41.92
N ARG A 135 -19.49 22.38 -41.84
CA ARG A 135 -18.44 23.27 -42.39
C ARG A 135 -17.13 22.52 -42.66
N ASP A 136 -16.77 22.53 -43.94
CA ASP A 136 -15.49 22.17 -44.54
C ASP A 136 -14.26 22.65 -43.76
N PHE A 137 -13.25 21.78 -43.61
CA PHE A 137 -11.85 22.19 -43.54
C PHE A 137 -10.94 21.19 -44.26
N GLY A 138 -10.06 21.77 -45.09
CA GLY A 138 -9.24 21.11 -46.09
C GLY A 138 -8.22 20.09 -45.59
N LYS A 139 -7.93 19.13 -46.48
CA LYS A 139 -6.78 18.22 -46.44
C LYS A 139 -5.48 18.99 -46.16
N LYS A 140 -4.83 18.69 -45.04
CA LYS A 140 -3.37 18.84 -44.90
C LYS A 140 -2.72 17.45 -44.93
N THR A 141 -1.74 17.37 -45.81
CA THR A 141 -0.80 16.29 -46.07
C THR A 141 -0.12 15.80 -44.79
N GLN A 142 -0.06 14.47 -44.61
CA GLN A 142 0.73 13.82 -43.56
C GLN A 142 2.22 14.08 -43.80
N SER A 143 2.89 14.69 -42.82
CA SER A 143 4.33 14.80 -42.75
C SER A 143 4.95 13.41 -42.55
N ALA A 144 5.98 13.10 -43.36
CA ALA A 144 6.75 11.87 -43.26
C ALA A 144 7.51 11.80 -41.92
N MET A 145 7.40 10.66 -41.23
CA MET A 145 8.13 10.36 -40.00
C MET A 145 9.64 10.12 -40.30
N PRO A 146 10.57 10.54 -39.42
CA PRO A 146 11.99 10.21 -39.56
C PRO A 146 12.26 8.70 -39.41
N GLY A 147 13.20 8.17 -40.19
CA GLY A 147 13.57 6.76 -40.20
C GLY A 147 14.42 6.34 -38.99
N THR A 148 14.15 5.14 -38.45
CA THR A 148 14.91 4.54 -37.34
C THR A 148 16.24 3.93 -37.81
N PRO A 149 17.34 4.05 -37.02
CA PRO A 149 18.57 3.33 -37.29
C PRO A 149 18.37 1.82 -37.09
N GLY A 150 18.59 1.01 -38.13
CA GLY A 150 18.53 -0.46 -38.04
C GLY A 150 17.48 -1.17 -38.91
N GLY A 151 16.70 -0.44 -39.71
CA GLY A 151 15.87 -1.03 -40.77
C GLY A 151 14.53 -1.62 -40.32
N SER A 152 13.45 -1.14 -40.95
CA SER A 152 12.12 -1.76 -41.10
C SER A 152 11.18 -1.97 -39.89
N SER A 153 11.57 -1.65 -38.66
CA SER A 153 10.64 -1.78 -37.51
C SER A 153 9.83 -0.49 -37.30
N LYS A 154 8.51 -0.57 -37.56
CA LYS A 154 7.57 0.51 -37.20
C LYS A 154 7.54 0.67 -35.68
N VAL A 155 7.70 1.90 -35.19
CA VAL A 155 7.53 2.24 -33.78
C VAL A 155 6.09 1.95 -33.36
N VAL A 156 5.90 1.27 -32.24
CA VAL A 156 4.57 0.96 -31.67
C VAL A 156 4.44 1.60 -30.29
N PRO A 157 3.22 1.98 -29.87
CA PRO A 157 2.98 2.49 -28.53
C PRO A 157 3.10 1.37 -27.47
N ILE A 158 3.59 1.70 -26.28
CA ILE A 158 3.71 0.82 -25.10
C ILE A 158 2.39 0.12 -24.79
N ALA A 159 1.26 0.83 -24.83
CA ALA A 159 -0.06 0.26 -24.54
C ALA A 159 -0.50 -0.84 -25.53
N SER A 160 0.10 -0.91 -26.72
CA SER A 160 -0.19 -1.95 -27.72
C SER A 160 0.67 -3.21 -27.56
N LEU A 161 1.69 -3.15 -26.71
CA LEU A 161 2.58 -4.28 -26.46
C LEU A 161 1.83 -5.44 -25.83
N ASN A 162 2.09 -6.63 -26.35
CA ASN A 162 1.55 -7.86 -25.80
C ASN A 162 2.56 -9.01 -26.01
N PRO A 163 2.53 -10.06 -25.18
CA PRO A 163 3.43 -11.22 -25.31
C PRO A 163 3.36 -11.97 -26.65
N TYR A 164 2.34 -11.73 -27.46
CA TYR A 164 2.12 -12.44 -28.73
C TYR A 164 2.72 -11.74 -29.95
N GLN A 165 3.30 -10.54 -29.77
CA GLN A 165 3.98 -9.77 -30.79
C GLN A 165 5.50 -9.89 -30.63
N SER A 166 6.17 -10.51 -31.60
CA SER A 166 7.64 -10.71 -31.58
C SER A 166 8.43 -9.63 -32.33
N LYS A 167 7.76 -8.83 -33.18
CA LYS A 167 8.37 -7.72 -33.93
C LYS A 167 7.76 -6.40 -33.48
N TRP A 168 8.49 -5.66 -32.68
CA TRP A 168 8.13 -4.31 -32.23
C TRP A 168 9.37 -3.52 -31.85
N THR A 169 9.27 -2.21 -31.97
CA THR A 169 10.22 -1.24 -31.40
C THR A 169 9.39 -0.18 -30.71
N ILE A 170 9.75 0.20 -29.50
CA ILE A 170 9.14 1.32 -28.79
C ILE A 170 10.13 2.48 -28.76
N ARG A 171 9.61 3.71 -28.79
CA ARG A 171 10.37 4.94 -28.54
C ARG A 171 9.88 5.48 -27.22
N ALA A 172 10.70 5.41 -26.18
CA ALA A 172 10.26 5.75 -24.84
C ALA A 172 11.36 6.46 -24.06
N ARG A 173 10.94 7.36 -23.15
CA ARG A 173 11.84 8.06 -22.23
C ARG A 173 12.03 7.24 -20.97
N VAL A 174 13.27 7.15 -20.50
CA VAL A 174 13.58 6.50 -19.21
C VAL A 174 13.18 7.44 -18.09
N THR A 175 12.21 7.03 -17.27
CA THR A 175 11.68 7.84 -16.16
C THR A 175 12.35 7.50 -14.84
N ASN A 176 12.71 6.24 -14.66
CA ASN A 176 13.40 5.74 -13.48
C ASN A 176 14.38 4.63 -13.86
N LYS A 177 15.46 4.50 -13.08
CA LYS A 177 16.49 3.46 -13.21
C LYS A 177 16.94 3.05 -11.81
N SER A 178 16.76 1.78 -11.47
CA SER A 178 17.19 1.23 -10.19
C SER A 178 18.69 0.99 -10.15
N SER A 179 19.27 0.99 -8.94
CA SER A 179 20.61 0.47 -8.71
C SER A 179 20.71 -1.04 -9.05
N ILE A 180 21.94 -1.51 -9.27
CA ILE A 180 22.22 -2.93 -9.49
C ILE A 180 21.99 -3.69 -8.18
N ARG A 181 21.11 -4.69 -8.24
CA ARG A 181 20.87 -5.61 -7.13
C ARG A 181 21.54 -6.94 -7.41
N THR A 182 22.14 -7.53 -6.39
CA THR A 182 22.71 -8.87 -6.44
C THR A 182 21.88 -9.84 -5.61
N TRP A 183 21.83 -11.09 -6.03
CA TRP A 183 21.36 -12.21 -5.22
C TRP A 183 22.42 -13.31 -5.21
N SER A 184 22.32 -14.18 -4.21
CA SER A 184 23.10 -15.42 -4.09
C SER A 184 22.15 -16.51 -3.60
N ASN A 185 22.07 -17.62 -4.31
CA ASN A 185 21.25 -18.77 -3.95
C ASN A 185 21.97 -20.08 -4.32
N SER A 186 21.37 -21.23 -3.97
CA SER A 186 21.94 -22.54 -4.26
C SER A 186 22.12 -22.86 -5.75
N ARG A 187 21.53 -22.06 -6.66
CA ARG A 187 21.66 -22.18 -8.11
C ARG A 187 22.69 -21.22 -8.72
N GLY A 188 23.33 -20.39 -7.91
CA GLY A 188 24.43 -19.50 -8.29
C GLY A 188 24.32 -18.10 -7.69
N ASP A 189 25.13 -17.19 -8.24
CA ASP A 189 25.08 -15.75 -7.97
C ASP A 189 24.70 -14.98 -9.24
N GLY A 190 24.08 -13.81 -9.07
CA GLY A 190 23.65 -13.02 -10.21
C GLY A 190 23.12 -11.65 -9.81
N LYS A 191 22.84 -10.86 -10.84
CA LYS A 191 22.53 -9.44 -10.69
C LYS A 191 21.39 -9.01 -11.61
N LEU A 192 20.68 -7.96 -11.22
CA LEU A 192 19.63 -7.35 -12.02
C LEU A 192 19.58 -5.84 -11.82
N PHE A 193 19.06 -5.14 -12.82
CA PHE A 193 18.57 -3.79 -12.67
C PHE A 193 17.23 -3.66 -13.40
N SER A 194 16.42 -2.68 -13.00
CA SER A 194 15.19 -2.34 -13.69
C SER A 194 15.14 -0.87 -14.03
N MET A 195 14.48 -0.55 -15.13
CA MET A 195 14.18 0.81 -15.57
C MET A 195 12.69 0.93 -15.91
N GLU A 196 12.16 2.13 -15.79
CA GLU A 196 10.78 2.46 -16.18
C GLU A 196 10.83 3.33 -17.43
N LEU A 197 10.00 2.99 -18.41
CA LEU A 197 9.91 3.68 -19.69
C LEU A 197 8.52 4.28 -19.85
N VAL A 198 8.44 5.50 -20.40
CA VAL A 198 7.18 6.18 -20.73
C VAL A 198 7.15 6.60 -22.19
N ASP A 199 5.99 6.46 -22.81
CA ASP A 199 5.64 7.07 -24.10
C ASP A 199 4.26 7.74 -24.05
N GLU A 200 3.74 8.21 -25.18
CA GLU A 200 2.43 8.85 -25.29
C GLU A 200 1.24 7.97 -24.85
N SER A 201 1.43 6.66 -24.79
CA SER A 201 0.38 5.68 -24.54
C SER A 201 0.40 5.10 -23.13
N GLY A 202 1.54 5.12 -22.44
CA GLY A 202 1.63 4.65 -21.06
C GLY A 202 3.06 4.35 -20.60
N GLU A 203 3.14 3.70 -19.44
CA GLU A 203 4.38 3.33 -18.78
C GLU A 203 4.62 1.82 -18.85
N ILE A 204 5.87 1.38 -18.91
CA ILE A 204 6.23 -0.04 -18.80
C ILE A 204 7.54 -0.20 -18.03
N ARG A 205 7.57 -1.22 -17.17
CA ARG A 205 8.80 -1.61 -16.47
C ARG A 205 9.61 -2.57 -17.33
N VAL A 206 10.91 -2.32 -17.39
CA VAL A 206 11.90 -3.15 -18.08
C VAL A 206 12.95 -3.65 -17.11
N THR A 207 13.29 -4.93 -17.14
CA THR A 207 14.30 -5.55 -16.26
C THR A 207 15.39 -6.22 -17.09
N GLY A 208 16.66 -5.95 -16.74
CA GLY A 208 17.82 -6.66 -17.27
C GLY A 208 18.43 -7.56 -16.20
N PHE A 209 18.81 -8.78 -16.57
CA PHE A 209 19.48 -9.74 -15.69
C PHE A 209 20.93 -9.96 -16.15
N ASN A 210 21.83 -10.28 -15.24
CA ASN A 210 23.20 -10.73 -15.52
C ASN A 210 23.94 -9.96 -16.63
N GLN A 211 24.11 -10.55 -17.82
CA GLN A 211 24.88 -9.98 -18.94
C GLN A 211 24.23 -8.71 -19.50
N GLU A 212 22.91 -8.64 -19.48
CA GLU A 212 22.14 -7.48 -19.90
C GLU A 212 22.34 -6.29 -18.95
N VAL A 213 22.67 -6.54 -17.67
CA VAL A 213 23.11 -5.48 -16.76
C VAL A 213 24.42 -4.87 -17.26
N ASP A 214 25.40 -5.71 -17.55
CA ASP A 214 26.72 -5.23 -18.01
C ASP A 214 26.64 -4.48 -19.33
N LYS A 215 25.74 -4.90 -20.22
CA LYS A 215 25.56 -4.31 -21.55
C LYS A 215 24.81 -2.97 -21.52
N PHE A 216 23.72 -2.87 -20.75
CA PHE A 216 22.79 -1.74 -20.88
C PHE A 216 22.84 -0.76 -19.71
N TYR A 217 23.36 -1.16 -18.54
CA TYR A 217 23.31 -0.31 -17.36
C TYR A 217 24.09 1.00 -17.54
N SER A 218 25.27 0.98 -18.15
CA SER A 218 26.05 2.20 -18.40
C SER A 218 25.48 3.06 -19.53
N LEU A 219 24.74 2.45 -20.47
CA LEU A 219 24.15 3.13 -21.63
C LEU A 219 22.87 3.90 -21.30
N VAL A 220 22.08 3.39 -20.35
CA VAL A 220 20.77 3.92 -19.99
C VAL A 220 20.91 5.03 -18.95
N GLU A 221 20.42 6.23 -19.29
CA GLU A 221 20.36 7.39 -18.41
C GLU A 221 18.91 7.86 -18.26
N VAL A 222 18.56 8.30 -17.04
CA VAL A 222 17.23 8.85 -16.73
C VAL A 222 17.04 10.16 -17.49
N GLY A 223 15.83 10.37 -18.03
CA GLY A 223 15.46 11.55 -18.81
C GLY A 223 15.73 11.44 -20.32
N LYS A 224 16.62 10.54 -20.75
CA LYS A 224 16.92 10.32 -22.18
C LYS A 224 15.90 9.40 -22.85
N VAL A 225 15.73 9.57 -24.17
CA VAL A 225 14.81 8.77 -24.99
C VAL A 225 15.59 7.67 -25.69
N TYR A 226 15.04 6.46 -25.71
CA TYR A 226 15.66 5.30 -26.34
C TYR A 226 14.66 4.57 -27.24
N TYR A 227 15.19 4.00 -28.32
CA TYR A 227 14.54 2.94 -29.07
C TYR A 227 14.85 1.59 -28.41
N VAL A 228 13.81 0.92 -27.92
CA VAL A 228 13.94 -0.41 -27.31
C VAL A 228 13.21 -1.41 -28.19
N SER A 229 13.89 -2.50 -28.57
CA SER A 229 13.28 -3.57 -29.38
C SER A 229 13.71 -4.96 -28.93
N LYS A 230 12.94 -5.97 -29.32
CA LYS A 230 13.20 -7.41 -29.11
C LYS A 230 13.29 -7.85 -27.64
N GLY A 231 12.60 -7.16 -26.73
CA GLY A 231 12.42 -7.60 -25.35
C GLY A 231 11.41 -8.75 -25.22
N SER A 232 11.50 -9.52 -24.14
CA SER A 232 10.48 -10.52 -23.77
C SER A 232 9.42 -9.89 -22.88
N LEU A 233 8.15 -9.94 -23.28
CA LEU A 233 7.03 -9.42 -22.48
C LEU A 233 6.41 -10.54 -21.64
N LYS A 234 6.22 -10.28 -20.35
CA LYS A 234 5.57 -11.19 -19.39
C LYS A 234 4.50 -10.42 -18.62
N ILE A 235 3.64 -11.15 -17.91
CA ILE A 235 2.65 -10.54 -17.00
C ILE A 235 3.41 -9.86 -15.87
N ALA A 236 3.10 -8.59 -15.61
CA ALA A 236 3.76 -7.80 -14.59
C ALA A 236 3.53 -8.40 -13.20
N ASN A 237 4.61 -8.57 -12.44
CA ASN A 237 4.48 -8.95 -11.04
C ASN A 237 4.19 -7.70 -10.19
N LYS A 238 2.91 -7.42 -9.97
CA LYS A 238 2.42 -6.26 -9.21
C LYS A 238 2.87 -6.22 -7.73
N GLN A 239 3.52 -7.27 -7.22
CA GLN A 239 4.18 -7.23 -5.91
C GLN A 239 5.45 -6.39 -5.90
N TYR A 240 6.10 -6.21 -7.06
CA TYR A 240 7.41 -5.57 -7.17
C TYR A 240 7.40 -4.25 -7.93
N THR A 241 6.29 -3.90 -8.60
CA THR A 241 6.16 -2.72 -9.45
C THR A 241 4.92 -1.90 -9.11
N SER A 242 5.07 -0.56 -9.12
CA SER A 242 3.99 0.42 -8.98
C SER A 242 3.38 0.82 -10.34
N VAL A 243 4.04 0.47 -11.45
CA VAL A 243 3.56 0.73 -12.81
C VAL A 243 2.24 0.01 -13.05
N LYS A 244 1.22 0.75 -13.52
CA LYS A 244 -0.15 0.25 -13.72
C LYS A 244 -0.30 -0.78 -14.86
N ASN A 245 0.70 -0.88 -15.73
CA ASN A 245 0.70 -1.77 -16.89
C ASN A 245 0.64 -3.25 -16.47
N ASP A 246 -0.17 -4.04 -17.16
CA ASP A 246 -0.34 -5.47 -16.91
C ASP A 246 0.82 -6.32 -17.42
N TYR A 247 1.71 -5.73 -18.22
CA TYR A 247 2.90 -6.38 -18.74
C TYR A 247 4.20 -5.72 -18.24
N GLU A 248 5.22 -6.54 -18.05
CA GLU A 248 6.60 -6.13 -17.80
C GLU A 248 7.52 -6.70 -18.90
N MET A 249 8.59 -5.99 -19.20
CA MET A 249 9.55 -6.35 -20.22
C MET A 249 10.83 -6.87 -19.57
N THR A 250 11.40 -7.94 -20.12
CA THR A 250 12.71 -8.45 -19.76
C THR A 250 13.65 -8.34 -20.96
N LEU A 251 14.81 -7.72 -20.77
CA LEU A 251 15.87 -7.67 -21.79
C LEU A 251 16.54 -9.05 -21.90
N ASN A 252 16.88 -9.42 -23.12
CA ASN A 252 17.57 -10.66 -23.47
C ASN A 252 18.74 -10.36 -24.43
N GLY A 253 19.50 -11.40 -24.83
CA GLY A 253 20.66 -11.25 -25.71
C GLY A 253 20.36 -10.63 -27.08
N GLU A 254 19.12 -10.74 -27.57
CA GLU A 254 18.67 -10.15 -28.84
C GLU A 254 18.13 -8.72 -28.70
N SER A 255 17.91 -8.26 -27.46
CA SER A 255 17.36 -6.95 -27.18
C SER A 255 18.33 -5.85 -27.63
N THR A 256 17.77 -4.76 -28.13
CA THR A 256 18.54 -3.57 -28.50
C THR A 256 17.96 -2.36 -27.79
N VAL A 257 18.85 -1.52 -27.28
CA VAL A 257 18.55 -0.23 -26.63
C VAL A 257 19.45 0.78 -27.32
N ILE A 258 18.87 1.67 -28.12
CA ILE A 258 19.61 2.64 -28.93
C ILE A 258 19.15 4.05 -28.53
N PRO A 259 20.06 4.97 -28.19
CA PRO A 259 19.70 6.36 -27.90
C PRO A 259 18.96 7.02 -29.06
N CYS A 260 17.96 7.85 -28.75
CA CYS A 260 17.22 8.67 -29.71
C CYS A 260 17.57 10.14 -29.44
N GLU A 261 18.14 10.81 -30.44
CA GLU A 261 18.55 12.22 -30.34
C GLU A 261 17.35 13.19 -30.45
N ASP A 262 16.28 12.77 -31.11
CA ASP A 262 15.03 13.52 -31.20
C ASP A 262 14.16 13.24 -29.95
N SER A 263 14.06 14.19 -29.02
CA SER A 263 13.31 14.03 -27.77
C SER A 263 11.97 14.79 -27.70
N CYS A 264 11.65 15.55 -28.75
CA CYS A 264 10.64 16.60 -28.76
C CYS A 264 9.18 16.15 -28.54
N ASP A 265 8.85 14.88 -28.82
CA ASP A 265 7.44 14.41 -28.84
C ASP A 265 7.09 13.43 -27.70
N VAL A 266 8.07 12.94 -26.94
CA VAL A 266 7.80 11.94 -25.90
C VAL A 266 7.43 12.65 -24.58
N PRO A 267 6.26 12.38 -23.99
CA PRO A 267 5.81 13.09 -22.80
C PRO A 267 6.74 12.90 -21.60
N MET A 268 6.78 13.93 -20.75
CA MET A 268 7.35 13.83 -19.40
C MET A 268 6.47 12.95 -18.51
N VAL A 269 7.04 12.42 -17.43
CA VAL A 269 6.37 11.48 -16.51
C VAL A 269 4.98 11.99 -16.12
N GLN A 270 3.94 11.19 -16.34
CA GLN A 270 2.60 11.51 -15.86
C GLN A 270 2.52 11.16 -14.37
N CYS A 271 2.36 12.17 -13.52
CA CYS A 271 2.15 12.00 -12.08
C CYS A 271 0.70 12.38 -11.75
N ASP A 272 0.01 11.51 -11.01
CA ASP A 272 -1.37 11.75 -10.57
C ASP A 272 -1.36 12.24 -9.11
N PHE A 273 -0.99 13.52 -8.95
CA PHE A 273 -0.69 14.07 -7.63
C PHE A 273 -1.93 14.16 -6.73
N VAL A 274 -1.80 13.58 -5.54
CA VAL A 274 -2.75 13.73 -4.45
C VAL A 274 -2.29 14.89 -3.57
N SER A 275 -3.22 15.78 -3.22
CA SER A 275 -2.99 16.84 -2.23
C SER A 275 -2.56 16.24 -0.90
N ILE A 276 -1.58 16.85 -0.24
CA ILE A 276 -1.11 16.43 1.09
C ILE A 276 -2.29 16.46 2.07
N GLY A 277 -3.17 17.45 1.95
CA GLY A 277 -4.41 17.58 2.72
C GLY A 277 -5.31 16.33 2.71
N ASP A 278 -5.36 15.65 1.56
CA ASP A 278 -6.26 14.51 1.31
C ASP A 278 -5.67 13.17 1.76
N LEU A 279 -4.40 13.13 2.17
CA LEU A 279 -3.73 11.92 2.64
C LEU A 279 -4.38 11.33 3.91
N GLU A 280 -5.02 12.16 4.74
CA GLU A 280 -5.77 11.70 5.92
C GLU A 280 -6.87 10.70 5.56
N ASN A 281 -7.51 10.88 4.40
CA ASN A 281 -8.66 10.11 3.94
C ASN A 281 -8.28 8.87 3.11
N LYS A 282 -6.98 8.63 2.90
CA LYS A 282 -6.49 7.48 2.13
C LYS A 282 -6.17 6.30 3.03
N ASP A 283 -6.35 5.09 2.50
CA ASP A 283 -6.05 3.87 3.24
C ASP A 283 -4.54 3.71 3.50
N LYS A 284 -4.19 3.11 4.64
CA LYS A 284 -2.81 2.72 4.94
C LYS A 284 -2.25 1.82 3.83
N ASP A 285 -0.95 1.94 3.58
CA ASP A 285 -0.20 1.19 2.56
C ASP A 285 -0.60 1.53 1.10
N ALA A 286 -1.47 2.52 0.90
CA ALA A 286 -1.76 3.07 -0.43
C ALA A 286 -0.50 3.65 -1.08
N ILE A 287 -0.41 3.51 -2.40
CA ILE A 287 0.65 4.09 -3.22
C ILE A 287 0.09 5.36 -3.86
N VAL A 288 0.70 6.49 -3.56
CA VAL A 288 0.24 7.82 -3.98
C VAL A 288 1.38 8.62 -4.61
N ASP A 289 1.05 9.49 -5.57
CA ASP A 289 1.99 10.48 -6.08
C ASP A 289 1.76 11.78 -5.31
N VAL A 290 2.82 12.43 -4.84
CA VAL A 290 2.71 13.70 -4.09
C VAL A 290 3.73 14.71 -4.59
N ILE A 291 3.41 16.00 -4.46
CA ILE A 291 4.32 17.11 -4.75
C ILE A 291 4.26 18.13 -3.62
N GLY A 292 5.41 18.60 -3.17
CA GLY A 292 5.52 19.51 -2.04
C GLY A 292 6.84 20.29 -2.02
N VAL A 293 6.84 21.46 -1.38
CA VAL A 293 8.05 22.22 -1.04
C VAL A 293 8.71 21.55 0.16
N CYS A 294 10.01 21.30 0.08
CA CYS A 294 10.78 20.79 1.21
C CYS A 294 11.06 21.91 2.22
N LYS A 295 10.36 21.90 3.36
CA LYS A 295 10.50 22.93 4.41
C LYS A 295 11.72 22.68 5.30
N SER A 296 12.00 21.42 5.64
CA SER A 296 13.11 21.01 6.49
C SER A 296 13.61 19.62 6.17
N VAL A 297 14.89 19.39 6.43
CA VAL A 297 15.61 18.13 6.20
C VAL A 297 16.36 17.76 7.47
N GLU A 298 16.18 16.52 7.92
CA GLU A 298 16.97 15.96 9.03
C GLU A 298 18.32 15.41 8.54
N GLU A 299 19.26 15.26 9.46
CA GLU A 299 20.53 14.59 9.17
C GLU A 299 20.34 13.11 8.80
N VAL A 300 21.28 12.54 8.03
CA VAL A 300 21.25 11.12 7.69
C VAL A 300 21.51 10.29 8.94
N THR A 301 20.61 9.36 9.22
CA THR A 301 20.78 8.36 10.27
C THR A 301 21.03 7.00 9.63
N ARG A 302 21.93 6.19 10.20
CA ARG A 302 22.12 4.81 9.79
C ARG A 302 21.34 3.89 10.72
N LEU A 303 20.57 2.97 10.15
CA LEU A 303 19.77 2.01 10.89
C LEU A 303 20.17 0.59 10.46
N THR A 304 20.34 -0.29 11.44
CA THR A 304 20.51 -1.73 11.19
C THR A 304 19.13 -2.38 11.10
N THR A 305 18.83 -3.01 9.95
CA THR A 305 17.56 -3.72 9.75
C THR A 305 17.50 -4.99 10.60
N LYS A 306 16.29 -5.55 10.75
CA LYS A 306 16.06 -6.88 11.37
C LYS A 306 16.87 -8.02 10.71
N SER A 307 17.37 -7.78 9.49
CA SER A 307 18.20 -8.69 8.71
C SER A 307 19.72 -8.40 8.80
N ASN A 308 20.16 -7.63 9.81
CA ASN A 308 21.55 -7.22 10.02
C ASN A 308 22.18 -6.46 8.85
N LYS A 309 21.39 -5.75 8.04
CA LYS A 309 21.90 -4.85 6.98
C LYS A 309 21.83 -3.40 7.45
N GLU A 310 22.90 -2.64 7.28
CA GLU A 310 22.87 -1.20 7.49
C GLU A 310 22.18 -0.50 6.33
N VAL A 311 21.26 0.41 6.64
CA VAL A 311 20.53 1.22 5.67
C VAL A 311 20.51 2.67 6.14
N SER A 312 20.91 3.58 5.26
CA SER A 312 20.81 5.02 5.46
C SER A 312 19.36 5.49 5.38
N LYS A 313 18.95 6.36 6.31
CA LYS A 313 17.62 6.94 6.42
C LYS A 313 17.75 8.45 6.55
N ARG A 314 16.94 9.21 5.80
CA ARG A 314 16.82 10.67 5.94
C ARG A 314 15.36 11.06 5.95
N THR A 315 14.99 11.99 6.82
CA THR A 315 13.61 12.45 6.98
C THR A 315 13.46 13.86 6.41
N LEU A 316 12.41 14.09 5.64
CA LEU A 316 12.06 15.38 5.03
C LEU A 316 10.67 15.82 5.48
N SER A 317 10.43 17.13 5.57
CA SER A 317 9.10 17.70 5.75
C SER A 317 8.64 18.37 4.46
N LEU A 318 7.58 17.84 3.84
CA LEU A 318 6.99 18.39 2.61
C LEU A 318 5.70 19.15 2.91
N MET A 319 5.55 20.31 2.28
CA MET A 319 4.36 21.16 2.38
C MET A 319 3.79 21.44 0.98
N ASP A 320 2.47 21.41 0.83
CA ASP A 320 1.81 21.77 -0.42
C ASP A 320 0.89 23.00 -0.23
N MET A 321 0.15 23.34 -1.30
CA MET A 321 -0.80 24.47 -1.29
C MET A 321 -1.95 24.31 -0.29
N SER A 322 -2.18 23.12 0.28
CA SER A 322 -3.20 22.93 1.33
C SER A 322 -2.76 23.52 2.68
N GLY A 323 -1.49 23.90 2.81
CA GLY A 323 -0.91 24.37 4.07
C GLY A 323 -0.62 23.24 5.07
N LYS A 324 -0.88 21.97 4.71
CA LYS A 324 -0.52 20.83 5.53
C LYS A 324 0.92 20.38 5.27
N VAL A 325 1.56 19.82 6.30
CA VAL A 325 2.93 19.31 6.24
C VAL A 325 2.91 17.80 6.47
N VAL A 326 3.60 17.03 5.63
CA VAL A 326 3.77 15.59 5.81
C VAL A 326 5.25 15.22 5.89
N THR A 327 5.57 14.30 6.78
CA THR A 327 6.90 13.74 6.89
C THR A 327 7.11 12.64 5.86
N VAL A 328 8.20 12.75 5.11
CA VAL A 328 8.65 11.77 4.13
C VAL A 328 9.95 11.14 4.59
N THR A 329 10.01 9.81 4.57
CA THR A 329 11.26 9.07 4.81
C THR A 329 11.89 8.62 3.49
N LEU A 330 13.14 9.05 3.26
CA LEU A 330 14.02 8.55 2.21
C LEU A 330 14.94 7.44 2.74
N TRP A 331 15.36 6.53 1.86
CA TRP A 331 16.20 5.39 2.19
C TRP A 331 17.37 5.24 1.21
N GLY A 332 18.49 4.68 1.69
CA GLY A 332 19.65 4.32 0.86
C GLY A 332 20.35 5.51 0.21
N GLU A 333 20.71 5.40 -1.06
CA GLU A 333 21.44 6.45 -1.80
C GLU A 333 20.64 7.75 -1.90
N GLU A 334 19.31 7.69 -2.07
CA GLU A 334 18.44 8.87 -2.09
C GLU A 334 18.51 9.63 -0.76
N ALA A 335 18.63 8.90 0.36
CA ALA A 335 18.81 9.51 1.67
C ALA A 335 20.18 10.20 1.81
N GLU A 336 21.23 9.76 1.12
CA GLU A 336 22.58 10.33 1.22
C GLU A 336 22.79 11.51 0.27
N LYS A 337 22.32 11.37 -0.98
CA LYS A 337 22.53 12.33 -2.07
C LYS A 337 21.53 13.48 -2.09
N PHE A 338 20.43 13.39 -1.33
CA PHE A 338 19.43 14.45 -1.31
C PHE A 338 20.01 15.78 -0.82
N ASP A 339 19.86 16.84 -1.61
CA ASP A 339 20.16 18.20 -1.18
C ASP A 339 18.86 18.96 -0.90
N GLY A 340 18.69 19.36 0.36
CA GLY A 340 17.56 20.17 0.83
C GLY A 340 17.80 21.67 0.75
N SER A 341 18.97 22.11 0.27
CA SER A 341 19.32 23.51 0.20
C SER A 341 18.35 24.29 -0.71
N GLY A 342 17.97 25.51 -0.29
CA GLY A 342 17.08 26.37 -1.08
C GLY A 342 15.61 25.94 -1.12
N GLN A 343 15.16 25.04 -0.23
CA GLN A 343 13.76 24.60 -0.12
C GLN A 343 13.19 24.14 -1.48
N PRO A 344 13.75 23.07 -2.06
CA PRO A 344 13.39 22.63 -3.40
C PRO A 344 11.95 22.12 -3.47
N ILE A 345 11.38 22.17 -4.67
CA ILE A 345 10.15 21.46 -4.98
C ILE A 345 10.48 19.97 -5.16
N VAL A 346 9.81 19.12 -4.41
CA VAL A 346 10.02 17.68 -4.44
C VAL A 346 8.74 17.01 -4.91
N ALA A 347 8.83 16.29 -6.02
CA ALA A 347 7.77 15.38 -6.47
C ALA A 347 8.19 13.94 -6.22
N ILE A 348 7.28 13.16 -5.63
CA ILE A 348 7.49 11.75 -5.32
C ILE A 348 6.39 10.95 -5.99
N LYS A 349 6.76 10.19 -7.01
CA LYS A 349 5.88 9.20 -7.64
C LYS A 349 5.93 7.90 -6.85
N ALA A 350 4.78 7.25 -6.69
CA ALA A 350 4.62 5.98 -6.01
C ALA A 350 5.16 5.97 -4.56
N ALA A 351 4.92 7.04 -3.80
CA ALA A 351 5.19 7.10 -2.37
C ALA A 351 4.25 6.17 -1.61
N LYS A 352 4.77 5.42 -0.64
CA LYS A 352 3.95 4.54 0.19
C LYS A 352 3.42 5.30 1.40
N LEU A 353 2.09 5.33 1.55
CA LEU A 353 1.43 5.93 2.71
C LEU A 353 1.55 5.01 3.94
N SER A 354 1.95 5.59 5.06
CA SER A 354 2.18 4.95 6.35
C SER A 354 1.45 5.70 7.45
N ASP A 355 1.05 4.99 8.49
CA ASP A 355 0.41 5.59 9.68
C ASP A 355 1.43 5.93 10.77
N PHE A 356 2.72 5.91 10.42
CA PHE A 356 3.77 6.21 11.38
C PHE A 356 3.73 7.70 11.75
N GLY A 357 3.33 7.99 12.99
CA GLY A 357 3.23 9.34 13.52
C GLY A 357 1.99 10.11 13.03
N GLY A 358 0.89 9.45 12.70
CA GLY A 358 -0.28 10.10 12.06
C GLY A 358 -0.36 9.64 10.62
N ARG A 359 -0.10 10.51 9.65
CA ARG A 359 0.17 10.13 8.25
C ARG A 359 1.59 10.53 7.87
N SER A 360 2.34 9.59 7.33
CA SER A 360 3.68 9.82 6.78
C SER A 360 3.86 9.07 5.47
N LEU A 361 4.81 9.51 4.67
CA LEU A 361 5.16 8.87 3.42
C LEU A 361 6.52 8.20 3.53
N SER A 362 6.66 7.06 2.87
CA SER A 362 7.95 6.41 2.68
C SER A 362 8.23 6.31 1.19
N ALA A 363 9.33 6.93 0.76
CA ALA A 363 9.85 6.74 -0.60
C ALA A 363 10.56 5.38 -0.64
N SER A 364 9.87 4.36 -1.14
CA SER A 364 10.43 3.02 -1.29
C SER A 364 11.35 2.96 -2.51
N PHE A 365 11.98 1.81 -2.74
CA PHE A 365 12.77 1.54 -3.94
C PHE A 365 11.97 1.58 -5.26
N SER A 366 10.64 1.50 -5.17
CA SER A 366 9.72 1.63 -6.30
C SER A 366 9.20 3.06 -6.47
N SER A 367 9.63 3.99 -5.60
CA SER A 367 9.26 5.40 -5.68
C SER A 367 10.27 6.14 -6.54
N THR A 368 9.81 7.13 -7.29
CA THR A 368 10.68 8.02 -8.09
C THR A 368 10.68 9.39 -7.43
N LEU A 369 11.86 9.83 -6.98
CA LEU A 369 12.08 11.15 -6.40
C LEU A 369 12.56 12.12 -7.49
N MET A 370 11.88 13.25 -7.63
CA MET A 370 12.25 14.30 -8.59
C MET A 370 12.41 15.63 -7.85
N ILE A 371 13.56 16.28 -8.06
CA ILE A 371 13.91 17.56 -7.43
C ILE A 371 13.79 18.66 -8.49
N ASN A 372 12.99 19.68 -8.20
CA ASN A 372 12.63 20.78 -9.10
C ASN A 372 12.25 20.30 -10.52
N PRO A 373 11.23 19.43 -10.65
CA PRO A 373 10.81 18.94 -11.96
C PRO A 373 10.24 20.08 -12.81
N ASP A 374 10.53 20.04 -14.12
CA ASP A 374 9.97 20.95 -15.13
C ASP A 374 8.54 20.53 -15.49
N ILE A 375 7.62 20.78 -14.55
CA ILE A 375 6.19 20.50 -14.69
C ILE A 375 5.35 21.69 -14.21
N PRO A 376 4.17 21.95 -14.79
CA PRO A 376 3.31 23.08 -14.43
C PRO A 376 3.00 23.17 -12.93
N GLU A 377 2.77 22.02 -12.29
CA GLU A 377 2.45 21.90 -10.87
C GLU A 377 3.61 22.40 -9.99
N ALA A 378 4.85 22.12 -10.38
CA ALA A 378 6.04 22.56 -9.65
C ALA A 378 6.22 24.08 -9.73
N TYR A 379 6.03 24.68 -10.91
CA TYR A 379 6.07 26.13 -11.08
C TYR A 379 4.96 26.83 -10.28
N LYS A 380 3.75 26.27 -10.29
CA LYS A 380 2.62 26.77 -9.50
C LYS A 380 2.93 26.73 -8.00
N LEU A 381 3.49 25.61 -7.52
CA LEU A 381 3.82 25.44 -6.11
C LEU A 381 4.97 26.36 -5.66
N ARG A 382 6.01 26.53 -6.49
CA ARG A 382 7.10 27.49 -6.25
C ARG A 382 6.58 28.92 -6.13
N GLY A 383 5.78 29.37 -7.10
CA GLY A 383 5.19 30.72 -7.08
C GLY A 383 4.29 30.97 -5.87
N TRP A 384 3.51 29.97 -5.45
CA TRP A 384 2.71 30.05 -4.23
C TRP A 384 3.58 30.17 -2.96
N TYR A 385 4.64 29.36 -2.86
CA TYR A 385 5.51 29.36 -1.68
C TYR A 385 6.27 30.68 -1.52
N ASP A 386 6.81 31.22 -2.62
CA ASP A 386 7.54 32.49 -2.62
C ASP A 386 6.66 33.69 -2.22
N LYS A 387 5.37 33.64 -2.56
CA LYS A 387 4.45 34.75 -2.30
C LYS A 387 3.85 34.70 -0.88
N GLU A 388 3.34 33.54 -0.47
CA GLU A 388 2.50 33.41 0.74
C GLU A 388 2.85 32.17 1.59
N GLY A 389 3.32 31.08 0.96
CA GLY A 389 3.57 29.81 1.66
C GLY A 389 4.75 29.82 2.65
N HIS A 390 5.79 30.62 2.40
CA HIS A 390 6.95 30.71 3.30
C HIS A 390 6.62 31.29 4.68
N THR A 391 5.59 32.14 4.79
CA THR A 391 5.12 32.71 6.06
C THR A 391 4.12 31.82 6.80
N MET A 392 3.66 30.72 6.20
CA MET A 392 2.68 29.84 6.84
C MET A 392 3.33 28.81 7.78
N ASP A 393 2.84 28.79 9.01
CA ASP A 393 3.03 27.67 9.93
C ASP A 393 2.07 26.55 9.57
N GLY A 394 2.56 25.61 8.77
CA GLY A 394 1.75 24.51 8.29
C GLY A 394 1.31 23.54 9.38
N GLN A 395 0.09 23.04 9.24
CA GLN A 395 -0.46 22.03 10.13
C GLN A 395 0.14 20.65 9.80
N SER A 396 0.92 20.09 10.71
CA SER A 396 1.58 18.80 10.48
C SER A 396 0.58 17.64 10.55
N LEU A 397 0.53 16.84 9.50
CA LEU A 397 -0.13 15.52 9.43
C LEU A 397 0.66 14.44 10.15
N THR A 398 1.95 14.71 10.36
CA THR A 398 2.82 13.83 11.11
C THR A 398 3.13 14.48 12.46
N GLU A 399 2.69 13.91 13.57
CA GLU A 399 3.02 14.39 14.91
C GLU A 399 4.54 14.29 15.13
N VAL A 400 5.21 15.44 15.07
CA VAL A 400 6.60 15.58 15.50
C VAL A 400 6.59 15.48 17.03
N LYS A 401 7.36 14.53 17.57
CA LYS A 401 7.49 14.28 19.01
C LYS A 401 7.66 15.58 19.80
N GLY A 402 6.63 15.97 20.53
CA GLY A 402 6.69 17.14 21.41
C GLY A 402 5.31 17.56 21.89
N GLY A 403 4.64 16.72 22.69
CA GLY A 403 3.39 17.12 23.34
C GLY A 403 2.43 15.97 23.57
N SER A 404 1.75 16.03 24.70
CA SER A 404 0.74 15.12 25.21
C SER A 404 -0.33 14.72 24.19
N GLY A 405 -0.62 13.41 24.12
CA GLY A 405 -1.89 12.87 23.61
C GLY A 405 -1.97 12.56 22.11
N GLY A 406 -1.57 11.36 21.68
CA GLY A 406 -1.86 10.94 20.30
C GLY A 406 -1.10 9.73 19.72
N GLY A 407 -0.18 9.10 20.44
CA GLY A 407 0.73 8.16 19.77
C GLY A 407 0.07 6.92 19.14
N ASN A 408 0.55 6.58 17.94
CA ASN A 408 0.40 5.33 17.19
C ASN A 408 0.25 4.08 18.09
N THR A 409 -0.91 3.43 18.09
CA THR A 409 -1.18 2.26 18.94
C THR A 409 -0.65 0.98 18.28
N ASN A 410 0.50 0.48 18.72
CA ASN A 410 1.01 -0.84 18.36
C ASN A 410 0.14 -1.92 19.04
N TRP A 411 -0.90 -2.37 18.34
CA TRP A 411 -1.85 -3.32 18.90
C TRP A 411 -1.29 -4.73 18.98
N LYS A 412 -1.37 -5.34 20.17
CA LYS A 412 -0.88 -6.69 20.47
C LYS A 412 -1.85 -7.40 21.41
N THR A 413 -1.91 -8.73 21.32
CA THR A 413 -2.48 -9.55 22.40
C THR A 413 -1.45 -9.67 23.54
N LEU A 414 -1.89 -10.09 24.72
CA LEU A 414 -0.99 -10.34 25.83
C LEU A 414 -0.06 -11.53 25.55
N SER A 415 -0.50 -12.52 24.77
CA SER A 415 0.34 -13.63 24.32
C SER A 415 1.42 -13.19 23.33
N ASP A 416 1.11 -12.28 22.39
CA ASP A 416 2.09 -11.72 21.44
C ASP A 416 3.20 -10.97 22.18
N VAL A 417 2.85 -10.21 23.23
CA VAL A 417 3.80 -9.43 24.03
C VAL A 417 4.85 -10.33 24.68
N LYS A 418 4.43 -11.50 25.20
CA LYS A 418 5.34 -12.48 25.79
C LYS A 418 6.16 -13.20 24.71
N THR A 419 5.52 -13.61 23.61
CA THR A 419 6.17 -14.35 22.51
C THR A 419 7.23 -13.51 21.79
N GLU A 420 6.99 -12.22 21.61
CA GLU A 420 7.92 -11.28 20.99
C GLU A 420 8.95 -10.71 21.97
N HIS A 421 8.93 -11.13 23.24
CA HIS A 421 9.84 -10.67 24.29
C HIS A 421 9.90 -9.13 24.42
N LEU A 422 8.77 -8.43 24.32
CA LEU A 422 8.74 -6.97 24.47
C LEU A 422 9.27 -6.54 25.85
N GLY A 423 10.05 -5.45 25.86
CA GLY A 423 10.64 -4.87 27.06
C GLY A 423 12.02 -5.41 27.43
N HIS A 424 12.55 -6.42 26.72
CA HIS A 424 13.90 -6.97 26.95
C HIS A 424 15.02 -6.17 26.27
N GLY A 425 14.69 -5.23 25.38
CA GLY A 425 15.68 -4.33 24.78
C GLY A 425 16.12 -3.22 25.74
N ASP A 426 17.17 -2.49 25.35
CA ASP A 426 17.67 -1.33 26.11
C ASP A 426 16.62 -0.22 26.27
N LYS A 427 15.68 -0.13 25.32
CA LYS A 427 14.59 0.84 25.30
C LYS A 427 13.28 0.17 25.71
N ALA A 428 12.43 0.95 26.37
CA ALA A 428 11.08 0.50 26.72
C ALA A 428 10.21 0.37 25.47
N ASP A 429 9.42 -0.69 25.43
CA ASP A 429 8.44 -0.94 24.38
C ASP A 429 7.05 -0.46 24.79
N TYR A 430 6.27 -0.06 23.79
CA TYR A 430 4.90 0.41 23.98
C TYR A 430 3.96 -0.41 23.12
N TYR A 431 2.83 -0.81 23.70
CA TYR A 431 1.78 -1.52 22.98
C TYR A 431 0.40 -1.13 23.49
N THR A 432 -0.61 -1.41 22.68
CA THR A 432 -2.02 -1.23 23.02
C THR A 432 -2.70 -2.59 22.99
N CYS A 433 -3.50 -2.90 24.01
CA CYS A 433 -4.27 -4.13 24.04
C CYS A 433 -5.68 -3.84 24.57
N ILE A 434 -6.63 -4.69 24.19
CA ILE A 434 -7.91 -4.79 24.88
C ILE A 434 -7.81 -5.96 25.84
N ALA A 435 -8.10 -5.70 27.10
CA ALA A 435 -8.05 -6.70 28.15
C ALA A 435 -9.15 -6.43 29.19
N THR A 436 -9.50 -7.48 29.91
CA THR A 436 -10.47 -7.44 31.01
C THR A 436 -9.71 -7.50 32.33
N ILE A 437 -10.10 -6.67 33.30
CA ILE A 437 -9.52 -6.71 34.64
C ILE A 437 -10.04 -7.97 35.34
N VAL A 438 -9.14 -8.87 35.69
CA VAL A 438 -9.48 -10.12 36.40
C VAL A 438 -9.36 -9.93 37.91
N TYR A 439 -8.40 -9.13 38.34
CA TYR A 439 -8.14 -8.93 39.77
C TYR A 439 -7.43 -7.60 40.04
N LEU A 440 -7.79 -6.94 41.14
CA LEU A 440 -7.18 -5.71 41.63
C LEU A 440 -6.63 -5.93 43.05
N ARG A 441 -5.37 -5.52 43.29
CA ARG A 441 -4.79 -5.50 44.64
C ARG A 441 -5.22 -4.25 45.39
N LYS A 442 -5.97 -4.42 46.48
CA LYS A 442 -6.53 -3.30 47.27
C LYS A 442 -5.65 -2.88 48.45
N GLU A 443 -4.80 -3.76 48.97
CA GLU A 443 -4.08 -3.56 50.23
C GLU A 443 -3.10 -2.38 50.16
N ASN A 444 -2.38 -2.27 49.03
CA ASN A 444 -1.30 -1.29 48.81
C ASN A 444 -1.60 -0.32 47.66
N CYS A 445 -2.88 -0.13 47.32
CA CYS A 445 -3.27 0.72 46.20
C CYS A 445 -3.14 2.24 46.49
N LEU A 446 -3.12 2.63 47.77
CA LEU A 446 -3.07 4.02 48.24
C LEU A 446 -1.82 4.27 49.08
N TYR A 447 -1.21 5.45 48.91
CA TYR A 447 -0.12 5.92 49.76
C TYR A 447 -0.25 7.41 50.05
N GLN A 448 0.26 7.81 51.21
CA GLN A 448 0.38 9.20 51.62
C GLN A 448 1.57 9.83 50.88
N ALA A 449 1.32 10.85 50.07
CA ALA A 449 2.31 11.54 49.25
C ALA A 449 2.53 12.99 49.69
N CYS A 450 3.68 13.54 49.31
CA CYS A 450 4.06 14.91 49.60
C CYS A 450 3.03 15.92 49.05
N PRO A 451 2.56 16.90 49.85
CA PRO A 451 1.54 17.85 49.42
C PRO A 451 2.06 18.91 48.43
N SER A 452 3.37 19.04 48.24
CA SER A 452 3.96 19.98 47.26
C SER A 452 3.49 19.67 45.83
N GLN A 453 3.31 20.72 45.00
CA GLN A 453 2.75 20.60 43.63
C GLN A 453 3.57 19.63 42.74
N ASP A 454 4.90 19.74 42.74
CA ASP A 454 5.77 18.92 41.86
C ASP A 454 6.43 17.72 42.56
N CYS A 455 5.87 17.27 43.68
CA CYS A 455 6.37 16.12 44.42
C CYS A 455 5.30 15.04 44.61
N ASN A 456 5.64 13.82 44.22
CA ASN A 456 4.80 12.62 44.38
C ASN A 456 5.45 11.56 45.27
N LYS A 457 6.53 11.92 45.99
CA LYS A 457 7.25 10.97 46.86
C LYS A 457 6.37 10.65 48.07
N LYS A 458 6.36 9.37 48.48
CA LYS A 458 5.73 8.92 49.72
C LYS A 458 6.33 9.67 50.92
N VAL A 459 5.49 10.12 51.83
CA VAL A 459 5.93 10.75 53.08
C VAL A 459 6.06 9.72 54.20
N VAL A 460 6.91 10.02 55.17
CA VAL A 460 7.09 9.23 56.40
C VAL A 460 6.44 9.99 57.54
N ASP A 461 5.52 9.32 58.25
CA ASP A 461 4.90 9.86 59.46
C ASP A 461 5.94 9.87 60.60
N GLN A 462 6.18 11.05 61.19
CA GLN A 462 7.12 11.26 62.29
C GLN A 462 6.49 11.00 63.67
N GLN A 463 5.21 10.60 63.73
CA GLN A 463 4.45 10.35 64.96
C GLN A 463 4.31 11.56 65.88
N ASN A 464 4.61 12.76 65.38
CA ASN A 464 4.48 14.05 66.07
C ASN A 464 3.42 14.96 65.41
N GLY A 465 2.60 14.40 64.53
CA GLY A 465 1.63 15.14 63.71
C GLY A 465 2.21 15.75 62.42
N MET A 466 3.49 15.52 62.12
CA MET A 466 4.16 15.99 60.90
C MET A 466 4.58 14.83 59.99
N PHE A 467 4.55 15.08 58.69
CA PHE A 467 4.92 14.17 57.63
C PHE A 467 6.18 14.65 56.92
N ARG A 468 7.24 13.85 56.94
CA ARG A 468 8.51 14.19 56.29
C ARG A 468 8.58 13.66 54.88
N CYS A 469 8.94 14.52 53.92
CA CYS A 469 9.25 14.12 52.56
C CYS A 469 10.76 14.14 52.33
N GLU A 470 11.38 12.97 52.10
CA GLU A 470 12.82 12.87 51.82
C GLU A 470 13.26 13.56 50.53
N LYS A 471 12.38 13.64 49.51
CA LYS A 471 12.71 14.29 48.23
C LYS A 471 12.77 15.82 48.35
N CYS A 472 11.88 16.40 49.15
CA CYS A 472 11.82 17.85 49.35
C CYS A 472 12.63 18.30 50.57
N ASP A 473 13.10 17.34 51.37
CA ASP A 473 13.69 17.52 52.70
C ASP A 473 12.91 18.52 53.57
N LYS A 474 11.59 18.32 53.61
CA LYS A 474 10.63 19.19 54.31
C LYS A 474 9.61 18.38 55.07
N GLU A 475 9.09 19.00 56.12
CA GLU A 475 8.02 18.46 56.96
C GLU A 475 6.73 19.25 56.71
N PHE A 476 5.62 18.52 56.66
CA PHE A 476 4.31 19.06 56.37
C PHE A 476 3.30 18.61 57.42
N PRO A 477 2.34 19.45 57.81
CA PRO A 477 1.27 19.07 58.73
C PRO A 477 0.18 18.20 58.07
N ASN A 478 0.28 17.97 56.75
CA ASN A 478 -0.69 17.22 55.96
C ASN A 478 -0.03 16.42 54.83
N PHE A 479 -0.82 15.59 54.16
CA PHE A 479 -0.42 14.80 53.01
C PHE A 479 -1.55 14.77 51.96
N LYS A 480 -1.23 14.30 50.74
CA LYS A 480 -2.21 14.00 49.71
C LYS A 480 -2.24 12.50 49.43
N TYR A 481 -3.42 11.90 49.33
CA TYR A 481 -3.55 10.51 48.91
C TYR A 481 -3.24 10.38 47.41
N ARG A 482 -2.45 9.37 47.05
CA ARG A 482 -2.17 9.01 45.65
C ARG A 482 -2.34 7.51 45.42
N LEU A 483 -2.71 7.16 44.18
CA LEU A 483 -2.93 5.78 43.76
C LEU A 483 -1.71 5.16 43.07
N ILE A 484 -1.43 3.91 43.42
CA ILE A 484 -0.56 2.97 42.69
C ILE A 484 -1.29 1.63 42.66
N LEU A 485 -2.19 1.50 41.70
CA LEU A 485 -3.03 0.31 41.58
C LEU A 485 -2.27 -0.79 40.85
N SER A 486 -2.22 -1.99 41.43
CA SER A 486 -1.71 -3.18 40.75
C SER A 486 -2.90 -4.03 40.30
N ALA A 487 -3.01 -4.20 38.98
CA ALA A 487 -4.11 -4.90 38.34
C ALA A 487 -3.59 -6.11 37.56
N ASN A 488 -4.31 -7.22 37.60
CA ASN A 488 -4.11 -8.35 36.69
C ASN A 488 -5.14 -8.23 35.56
N ILE A 489 -4.66 -8.03 34.34
CA ILE A 489 -5.48 -7.94 33.14
C ILE A 489 -5.32 -9.22 32.31
N ALA A 490 -6.39 -9.68 31.68
CA ALA A 490 -6.37 -10.85 30.82
C ALA A 490 -7.09 -10.61 29.50
N ASP A 491 -6.62 -11.27 28.45
CA ASP A 491 -7.32 -11.42 27.19
C ASP A 491 -7.52 -12.92 26.89
N HIS A 492 -7.91 -13.25 25.66
CA HIS A 492 -8.12 -14.64 25.25
C HIS A 492 -6.83 -15.46 25.15
N GLY A 493 -5.66 -14.81 25.09
CA GLY A 493 -4.37 -15.45 24.88
C GLY A 493 -3.56 -15.61 26.16
N ASP A 494 -3.60 -14.63 27.06
CA ASP A 494 -2.82 -14.67 28.29
C ASP A 494 -3.32 -13.65 29.35
N ASN A 495 -2.63 -13.59 30.49
CA ASN A 495 -2.74 -12.54 31.50
C ASN A 495 -1.42 -11.80 31.75
N GLN A 496 -1.52 -10.60 32.32
CA GLN A 496 -0.38 -9.74 32.65
C GLN A 496 -0.70 -8.87 33.87
N TRP A 497 0.24 -8.81 34.82
CA TRP A 497 0.21 -7.82 35.88
C TRP A 497 0.69 -6.46 35.37
N VAL A 498 -0.11 -5.43 35.63
CA VAL A 498 0.17 -4.05 35.24
C VAL A 498 0.09 -3.11 36.44
N THR A 499 0.88 -2.04 36.40
CA THR A 499 0.84 -0.96 37.39
C THR A 499 0.15 0.26 36.78
N CYS A 500 -0.93 0.72 37.42
CA CYS A 500 -1.66 1.93 37.05
C CYS A 500 -1.35 3.02 38.09
N PHE A 501 -0.84 4.16 37.62
CA PHE A 501 -0.64 5.34 38.46
C PHE A 501 -1.91 6.19 38.52
N GLN A 502 -1.91 7.22 39.37
CA GLN A 502 -3.03 8.15 39.61
C GLN A 502 -4.12 8.19 38.53
N GLU A 503 -3.84 8.78 37.36
CA GLU A 503 -4.85 9.03 36.32
C GLU A 503 -5.47 7.74 35.77
N SER A 504 -4.65 6.73 35.46
CA SER A 504 -5.13 5.45 34.96
C SER A 504 -5.85 4.63 36.04
N ALA A 505 -5.45 4.76 37.30
CA ALA A 505 -6.12 4.11 38.42
C ALA A 505 -7.49 4.74 38.73
N GLU A 506 -7.60 6.08 38.73
CA GLU A 506 -8.87 6.78 38.91
C GLU A 506 -9.84 6.51 37.76
N ALA A 507 -9.33 6.41 36.52
CA ALA A 507 -10.14 6.02 35.36
C ALA A 507 -10.71 4.60 35.47
N ILE A 508 -9.97 3.67 36.06
CA ILE A 508 -10.41 2.29 36.29
C ILE A 508 -11.42 2.20 37.44
N LEU A 509 -11.14 2.88 38.56
CA LEU A 509 -11.97 2.81 39.77
C LEU A 509 -13.19 3.75 39.72
N GLY A 510 -13.21 4.72 38.80
CA GLY A 510 -14.28 5.71 38.67
C GLY A 510 -14.35 6.72 39.83
N GLN A 511 -13.35 6.75 40.71
CA GLN A 511 -13.30 7.58 41.91
C GLN A 511 -11.90 8.16 42.10
N ASN A 512 -11.83 9.37 42.67
CA ASN A 512 -10.55 10.05 42.92
C ASN A 512 -9.83 9.50 44.18
N ALA A 513 -8.51 9.67 44.22
CA ALA A 513 -7.69 9.13 45.32
C ALA A 513 -8.01 9.73 46.70
N ALA A 514 -8.44 10.99 46.76
CA ALA A 514 -8.76 11.67 48.03
C ALA A 514 -10.02 11.05 48.67
N TYR A 515 -11.06 10.82 47.86
CA TYR A 515 -12.28 10.16 48.28
C TYR A 515 -12.01 8.72 48.71
N LEU A 516 -11.24 7.96 47.92
CA LEU A 516 -10.89 6.57 48.26
C LEU A 516 -10.07 6.47 49.56
N GLY A 517 -9.18 7.43 49.81
CA GLY A 517 -8.43 7.52 51.07
C GLY A 517 -9.34 7.76 52.28
N GLN A 518 -10.30 8.67 52.17
CA GLN A 518 -11.29 8.91 53.22
C GLN A 518 -12.21 7.71 53.44
N LEU A 519 -12.62 7.06 52.34
CA LEU A 519 -13.50 5.89 52.37
C LEU A 519 -12.81 4.70 53.05
N LYS A 520 -11.51 4.51 52.81
CA LYS A 520 -10.72 3.46 53.47
C LYS A 520 -10.72 3.59 55.00
N ASP A 521 -10.69 4.81 55.52
CA ASP A 521 -10.64 5.08 56.96
C ASP A 521 -12.05 5.12 57.60
N SER A 522 -13.09 5.49 56.83
CA SER A 522 -14.44 5.72 57.34
C SER A 522 -15.44 4.59 57.07
N ASN A 523 -15.30 3.87 55.96
CA ASN A 523 -16.24 2.82 55.53
C ASN A 523 -15.55 1.79 54.61
N GLU A 524 -14.92 0.79 55.24
CA GLU A 524 -14.19 -0.27 54.54
C GLU A 524 -15.08 -1.10 53.59
N ALA A 525 -16.36 -1.30 53.93
CA ALA A 525 -17.29 -2.05 53.08
C ALA A 525 -17.57 -1.31 51.76
N ALA A 526 -17.80 0.00 51.81
CA ALA A 526 -17.96 0.82 50.61
C ALA A 526 -16.67 0.90 49.80
N PHE A 527 -15.50 0.91 50.47
CA PHE A 527 -14.21 0.85 49.80
C PHE A 527 -14.07 -0.45 49.00
N ASP A 528 -14.39 -1.60 49.60
CA ASP A 528 -14.34 -2.89 48.93
C ASP A 528 -15.31 -2.99 47.74
N GLU A 529 -16.49 -2.38 47.85
CA GLU A 529 -17.47 -2.36 46.77
C GLU A 529 -16.93 -1.67 45.50
N VAL A 530 -16.16 -0.59 45.63
CA VAL A 530 -15.54 0.09 44.48
C VAL A 530 -14.61 -0.85 43.70
N PHE A 531 -13.81 -1.66 44.39
CA PHE A 531 -12.92 -2.62 43.74
C PHE A 531 -13.69 -3.79 43.11
N GLN A 532 -14.79 -4.22 43.75
CA GLN A 532 -15.65 -5.25 43.18
C GLN A 532 -16.33 -4.78 41.89
N GLN A 533 -16.84 -3.54 41.86
CA GLN A 533 -17.47 -2.94 40.68
C GLN A 533 -16.48 -2.71 39.54
N ALA A 534 -15.20 -2.45 39.85
CA ALA A 534 -14.15 -2.27 38.83
C ALA A 534 -13.65 -3.59 38.23
N ASN A 535 -13.80 -4.72 38.92
CA ASN A 535 -13.43 -6.04 38.39
C ASN A 535 -14.33 -6.44 37.21
N PHE A 536 -13.79 -7.26 36.30
CA PHE A 536 -14.43 -7.77 35.09
C PHE A 536 -14.87 -6.71 34.07
N ASN A 537 -14.46 -5.46 34.25
CA ASN A 537 -14.60 -4.43 33.23
C ASN A 537 -13.48 -4.52 32.19
N THR A 538 -13.84 -4.26 30.94
CA THR A 538 -12.93 -4.36 29.79
C THR A 538 -12.54 -2.98 29.30
N PHE A 539 -11.26 -2.76 29.08
CA PHE A 539 -10.71 -1.48 28.65
C PHE A 539 -9.69 -1.65 27.52
N VAL A 540 -9.42 -0.55 26.83
CA VAL A 540 -8.26 -0.38 25.97
C VAL A 540 -7.11 0.16 26.83
N PHE A 541 -6.06 -0.65 26.98
CA PHE A 541 -4.87 -0.28 27.74
C PHE A 541 -3.75 0.12 26.79
N ARG A 542 -3.12 1.26 27.05
CA ARG A 542 -1.83 1.62 26.47
C ARG A 542 -0.74 1.32 27.49
N ASN A 543 0.06 0.30 27.20
CA ASN A 543 1.07 -0.21 28.11
C ASN A 543 2.47 0.19 27.67
N ARG A 544 3.33 0.43 28.65
CA ARG A 544 4.78 0.53 28.52
C ARG A 544 5.40 -0.66 29.26
N VAL A 545 6.23 -1.43 28.58
CA VAL A 545 6.98 -2.54 29.19
C VAL A 545 8.48 -2.27 29.13
N LYS A 546 9.15 -2.54 30.24
CA LYS A 546 10.61 -2.43 30.36
C LYS A 546 11.10 -3.47 31.36
N LEU A 547 12.23 -4.09 31.07
CA LEU A 547 12.98 -4.88 32.03
C LEU A 547 13.52 -3.94 33.13
N GLU A 548 13.15 -4.20 34.38
CA GLU A 548 13.75 -3.55 35.54
C GLU A 548 14.52 -4.61 36.33
N THR A 549 15.77 -4.31 36.68
CA THR A 549 16.59 -5.12 37.58
C THR A 549 16.51 -4.53 38.98
N TYR A 550 16.02 -5.31 39.93
CA TYR A 550 15.93 -4.93 41.33
C TYR A 550 16.48 -6.05 42.20
N ASN A 551 17.45 -5.74 43.07
CA ASN A 551 18.16 -6.73 43.89
C ASN A 551 18.65 -7.95 43.09
N ASP A 552 19.35 -7.69 41.97
CA ASP A 552 19.90 -8.70 41.04
C ASP A 552 18.88 -9.61 40.34
N GLU A 553 17.57 -9.37 40.51
CA GLU A 553 16.52 -10.09 39.81
C GLU A 553 15.91 -9.20 38.71
N SER A 554 15.94 -9.68 37.47
CA SER A 554 15.38 -8.96 36.32
C SER A 554 13.93 -9.36 36.10
N ARG A 555 13.03 -8.37 36.12
CA ARG A 555 11.59 -8.56 35.98
C ARG A 555 11.03 -7.60 34.94
N ILE A 556 10.19 -8.09 34.05
CA ILE A 556 9.47 -7.21 33.11
C ILE A 556 8.39 -6.48 33.89
N LYS A 557 8.45 -5.15 33.85
CA LYS A 557 7.44 -4.30 34.46
C LYS A 557 6.56 -3.67 33.39
N ALA A 558 5.27 -4.00 33.44
CA ALA A 558 4.25 -3.36 32.64
C ALA A 558 3.61 -2.20 33.41
N THR A 559 3.67 -1.01 32.82
CA THR A 559 3.06 0.22 33.35
C THR A 559 2.00 0.71 32.40
N VAL A 560 0.80 0.99 32.91
CA VAL A 560 -0.29 1.55 32.12
C VAL A 560 -0.09 3.05 31.99
N MET A 561 0.09 3.49 30.75
CA MET A 561 0.24 4.90 30.39
C MET A 561 -1.10 5.60 30.19
N ASP A 562 -2.10 4.88 29.67
CA ASP A 562 -3.42 5.41 29.35
C ASP A 562 -4.45 4.27 29.35
N VAL A 563 -5.69 4.58 29.75
CA VAL A 563 -6.83 3.64 29.82
C VAL A 563 -8.05 4.31 29.23
N LYS A 564 -8.72 3.62 28.30
CA LYS A 564 -9.98 4.09 27.70
C LYS A 564 -11.03 3.01 27.72
N LEU A 565 -12.29 3.43 27.77
CA LEU A 565 -13.42 2.53 27.53
C LEU A 565 -13.36 1.99 26.10
N VAL A 566 -13.83 0.76 25.91
CA VAL A 566 -13.85 0.12 24.59
C VAL A 566 -15.00 0.71 23.76
N ASP A 567 -14.67 1.34 22.63
CA ASP A 567 -15.65 1.60 21.58
C ASP A 567 -15.92 0.31 20.82
N HIS A 568 -17.07 -0.32 21.11
CA HIS A 568 -17.46 -1.57 20.48
C HIS A 568 -17.63 -1.44 18.96
N LYS A 569 -18.05 -0.29 18.44
CA LYS A 569 -18.27 -0.09 17.00
C LYS A 569 -16.93 -0.13 16.26
N ASP A 570 -15.95 0.61 16.75
CA ASP A 570 -14.62 0.65 16.13
C ASP A 570 -13.84 -0.64 16.36
N TYR A 571 -13.99 -1.26 17.54
CA TYR A 571 -13.38 -2.55 17.80
C TYR A 571 -13.97 -3.67 16.92
N SER A 572 -15.29 -3.69 16.69
CA SER A 572 -15.92 -4.66 15.78
C SER A 572 -15.41 -4.52 14.35
N LYS A 573 -15.26 -3.29 13.82
CA LYS A 573 -14.67 -3.08 12.48
C LYS A 573 -13.27 -3.68 12.39
N ARG A 574 -12.45 -3.45 13.42
CA ARG A 574 -11.09 -4.02 13.51
C ARG A 574 -11.10 -5.55 13.52
N LEU A 575 -11.97 -6.17 14.32
CA LEU A 575 -12.11 -7.62 14.35
C LEU A 575 -12.51 -8.18 12.98
N ILE A 576 -13.47 -7.55 12.30
CA ILE A 576 -13.88 -7.94 10.93
C ILE A 576 -12.68 -7.86 9.96
N MET A 577 -11.89 -6.79 10.02
CA MET A 577 -10.67 -6.66 9.20
C MET A 577 -9.66 -7.79 9.48
N ASN A 578 -9.43 -8.10 10.76
CA ASN A 578 -8.51 -9.17 11.14
C ASN A 578 -9.00 -10.55 10.67
N ILE A 579 -10.30 -10.84 10.82
CA ILE A 579 -10.91 -12.08 10.34
C ILE A 579 -10.75 -12.21 8.82
N ARG A 580 -11.05 -11.15 8.06
CA ARG A 580 -10.88 -11.14 6.60
C ARG A 580 -9.43 -11.38 6.18
N LYS A 581 -8.47 -10.79 6.90
CA LYS A 581 -7.04 -10.96 6.62
C LYS A 581 -6.58 -12.40 6.86
N LEU A 582 -7.05 -13.03 7.93
CA LEU A 582 -6.72 -14.42 8.25
C LEU A 582 -7.43 -15.40 7.31
N ALA A 583 -8.63 -15.09 6.84
CA ALA A 583 -9.35 -15.92 5.87
C ALA A 583 -8.79 -15.85 4.43
N ALA A 584 -7.96 -14.84 4.14
CA ALA A 584 -7.30 -14.66 2.85
C ALA A 584 -5.88 -15.27 2.81
N GLN A 585 -5.40 -15.82 3.93
CA GLN A 585 -4.19 -16.64 4.02
C GLN A 585 -4.58 -18.11 3.89
#